data_AF-A0A444EL50-F1
#
_entry.id   AF-A0A444EL50-F1
#
_cell.length_a   1.000
_cell.length_b   1.000
_cell.length_c   1.000
_cell.angle_alpha   90.00
_cell.angle_beta   90.00
_cell.angle_gamma   90.00
#
_symmetry.space_group_name_H-M   'P 1'
#
loop_
_entity.id
_entity.type
_entity.pdbx_description
1 polymer ?
#
loop_
_entity_poly.entity_id
_entity_poly.type
_entity_poly.pdbx_seq_one_letter_code
_entity_poly.pdbx_strand_id
1 'polypeptide(L)'
;MQDAYLPQRLLDKLMYIYNYVEMARVTGVPISFLLARGQSIKVMMLMKAKQKNLVIPNIKGQGSGQETFEGATVLEAKTGFYEKPIATLDFASLYPSIMMAYNLCYCTLVINCTKESDC
;
A
#
# COMPACT_ATOMS: atom_id res chain seq x y z
N MET A 1 26.86 28.97 -11.11
CA MET A 1 27.17 28.19 -9.89
C MET A 1 26.00 28.15 -8.90
N GLN A 2 25.22 29.22 -8.77
CA GLN A 2 24.11 29.29 -7.82
C GLN A 2 22.95 28.32 -8.14
N ASP A 3 22.68 28.09 -9.43
CA ASP A 3 21.60 27.20 -9.89
C ASP A 3 21.86 25.71 -9.62
N ALA A 4 23.14 25.30 -9.53
CA ALA A 4 23.50 23.92 -9.17
C ALA A 4 23.45 23.69 -7.64
N TYR A 5 23.61 24.74 -6.85
CA TYR A 5 23.64 24.67 -5.39
C TYR A 5 22.24 24.57 -4.77
N LEU A 6 21.24 25.18 -5.42
CA LEU A 6 19.86 25.15 -4.94
C LEU A 6 19.26 23.72 -4.91
N PRO A 7 19.39 22.88 -5.95
CA PRO A 7 18.97 21.48 -5.92
C PRO A 7 19.65 20.66 -4.84
N GLN A 8 20.96 20.87 -4.62
CA GLN A 8 21.70 20.16 -3.58
C GLN A 8 21.16 20.51 -2.18
N ARG A 9 20.94 21.81 -1.90
CA ARG A 9 20.33 22.24 -0.62
C ARG A 9 18.90 21.71 -0.42
N LEU A 10 18.12 21.62 -1.49
CA LEU A 10 16.77 21.05 -1.42
C LEU A 10 16.83 19.56 -1.09
N LEU A 11 17.74 18.83 -1.75
CA LEU A 11 17.96 17.41 -1.52
C LEU A 11 18.36 17.11 -0.07
N ASP A 12 19.27 17.92 0.48
CA ASP A 12 19.74 17.81 1.87
C ASP A 12 18.62 18.17 2.86
N LYS A 13 17.88 19.25 2.62
CA LYS A 13 16.82 19.71 3.53
C LYS A 13 15.62 18.75 3.56
N LEU A 14 15.33 18.10 2.45
CA LEU A 14 14.23 17.12 2.32
C LEU A 14 14.67 15.70 2.67
N MET A 15 15.95 15.48 2.99
CA MET A 15 16.52 14.18 3.37
C MET A 15 16.22 13.07 2.34
N TYR A 16 16.12 13.43 1.05
CA TYR A 16 15.67 12.51 0.02
C TYR A 16 16.57 11.29 -0.12
N ILE A 17 17.90 11.50 -0.11
CA ILE A 17 18.87 10.40 -0.22
C ILE A 17 18.65 9.38 0.90
N TYR A 18 18.48 9.84 2.14
CA TYR A 18 18.25 8.96 3.29
C TYR A 18 16.95 8.18 3.16
N ASN A 19 15.86 8.86 2.82
CA ASN A 19 14.55 8.22 2.65
C ASN A 19 14.57 7.16 1.52
N TYR A 20 15.25 7.44 0.41
CA TYR A 20 15.38 6.48 -0.70
C TYR A 20 16.28 5.29 -0.35
N VAL A 21 17.37 5.51 0.39
CA VAL A 21 18.24 4.42 0.84
C VAL A 21 17.50 3.51 1.82
N GLU A 22 16.77 4.07 2.78
CA GLU A 22 15.96 3.28 3.72
C GLU A 22 14.84 2.54 3.01
N MET A 23 14.13 3.18 2.08
CA MET A 23 13.10 2.52 1.27
C MET A 23 13.67 1.39 0.41
N ALA A 24 14.85 1.57 -0.18
CA ALA A 24 15.54 0.55 -0.97
C ALA A 24 15.94 -0.65 -0.09
N ARG A 25 16.39 -0.41 1.14
CA ARG A 25 16.71 -1.47 2.12
C ARG A 25 15.47 -2.23 2.57
N VAL A 26 14.36 -1.55 2.83
CA VAL A 26 13.11 -2.17 3.29
C VAL A 26 12.45 -3.00 2.20
N THR A 27 12.46 -2.50 0.95
CA THR A 27 11.80 -3.17 -0.18
C THR A 27 12.72 -4.15 -0.93
N GLY A 28 14.04 -4.03 -0.76
CA GLY A 28 15.04 -4.89 -1.39
C GLY A 28 15.17 -4.67 -2.91
N VAL A 29 15.00 -3.43 -3.37
CA VAL A 29 15.07 -3.04 -4.79
C VAL A 29 16.18 -2.02 -5.02
N PRO A 30 16.79 -1.96 -6.22
CA PRO A 30 17.77 -0.94 -6.52
C PRO A 30 17.14 0.46 -6.49
N ILE A 31 17.89 1.47 -6.04
CA ILE A 31 17.42 2.86 -5.91
C ILE A 31 16.88 3.41 -7.24
N SER A 32 17.46 2.99 -8.37
CA SER A 32 16.99 3.36 -9.71
C SER A 32 15.54 2.95 -9.97
N PHE A 33 15.05 1.87 -9.36
CA PHE A 33 13.68 1.42 -9.52
C PHE A 33 12.70 2.26 -8.72
N LEU A 34 13.10 2.86 -7.60
CA LEU A 34 12.23 3.77 -6.83
C LEU A 34 11.94 5.07 -7.56
N LEU A 35 12.86 5.53 -8.42
CA LEU A 35 12.68 6.74 -9.22
C LEU A 35 11.94 6.47 -10.53
N ALA A 36 12.18 5.31 -11.15
CA ALA A 36 11.68 4.99 -12.50
C ALA A 36 10.40 4.14 -12.51
N ARG A 37 10.03 3.47 -11.41
CA ARG A 37 8.88 2.56 -11.33
C ARG A 37 7.97 2.98 -10.18
N GLY A 38 6.65 2.84 -10.38
CA GLY A 38 5.64 3.23 -9.40
C GLY A 38 5.62 2.36 -8.13
N GLN A 39 4.78 2.73 -7.16
CA GLN A 39 4.63 2.12 -5.82
C GLN A 39 4.26 0.62 -5.81
N SER A 40 3.98 0.01 -6.96
CA SER A 40 3.49 -1.37 -7.09
C SER A 40 4.60 -2.41 -7.28
N ILE A 41 5.79 -2.19 -6.71
CA ILE A 41 6.87 -3.17 -6.81
C ILE A 41 6.55 -4.38 -5.91
N LYS A 42 6.03 -5.45 -6.52
CA LYS A 42 5.64 -6.74 -5.90
C LYS A 42 6.79 -7.53 -5.24
N VAL A 43 7.98 -6.95 -5.12
CA VAL A 43 9.18 -7.64 -4.64
C VAL A 43 9.05 -8.06 -3.18
N MET A 44 8.42 -7.24 -2.33
CA MET A 44 8.27 -7.58 -0.91
C MET A 44 7.43 -8.87 -0.71
N MET A 45 6.39 -9.07 -1.53
CA MET A 45 5.59 -10.29 -1.51
C MET A 45 6.39 -11.49 -2.03
N LEU A 46 7.17 -11.31 -3.11
CA LEU A 46 8.04 -12.36 -3.65
C LEU A 46 9.09 -12.82 -2.64
N MET A 47 9.69 -11.91 -1.88
CA MET A 47 10.65 -12.25 -0.83
C MET A 47 10.00 -13.08 0.29
N LYS A 48 8.82 -12.68 0.77
CA LYS A 48 8.06 -13.43 1.78
C LYS A 48 7.60 -14.80 1.25
N ALA A 49 7.17 -14.87 -0.02
CA ALA A 49 6.79 -16.13 -0.65
C ALA A 49 7.97 -17.10 -0.73
N LYS A 50 9.16 -16.62 -1.13
CA LYS A 50 10.39 -17.43 -1.16
C LYS A 50 10.74 -18.01 0.22
N GLN A 51 10.64 -17.22 1.29
CA GLN A 51 10.91 -17.71 2.66
C GLN A 51 9.95 -18.81 3.11
N LYS A 52 8.70 -18.78 2.64
CA LYS A 52 7.67 -19.77 2.97
C LYS A 52 7.57 -20.91 1.95
N ASN A 53 8.51 -21.01 0.99
CA ASN A 53 8.48 -21.96 -0.13
C ASN A 53 7.16 -21.91 -0.94
N LEU A 54 6.61 -20.70 -1.11
CA LEU A 54 5.41 -20.45 -1.90
C LEU A 54 5.76 -19.90 -3.28
N VAL A 55 4.97 -20.26 -4.29
CA VAL A 55 5.11 -19.77 -5.67
C VAL A 55 3.98 -18.77 -5.94
N ILE A 56 4.32 -17.60 -6.48
CA ILE A 56 3.33 -16.61 -6.89
C ILE A 56 2.90 -16.92 -8.34
N PRO A 57 1.62 -17.22 -8.59
CA PRO A 57 1.13 -17.51 -9.93
C PRO A 57 1.16 -16.25 -10.80
N ASN A 58 1.53 -16.41 -12.08
CA ASN A 58 1.45 -15.34 -13.07
C ASN A 58 0.03 -15.30 -13.67
N ILE A 59 -0.91 -14.74 -12.91
CA ILE A 59 -2.28 -14.54 -13.37
C ILE A 59 -2.25 -13.37 -14.35
N LYS A 60 -2.33 -13.67 -15.66
CA LYS A 60 -2.63 -12.66 -16.67
C LYS A 60 -3.99 -12.08 -16.28
N GLY A 61 -4.06 -10.77 -16.05
CA GLY A 61 -5.29 -10.13 -15.60
C GLY A 61 -6.45 -10.56 -16.48
N GLN A 62 -7.27 -11.49 -15.97
CA GLN A 62 -8.59 -11.67 -16.51
C GLN A 62 -9.24 -10.32 -16.28
N GLY A 63 -9.59 -9.63 -17.35
CA GLY A 63 -10.50 -8.49 -17.27
C GLY A 63 -11.85 -9.00 -16.79
N SER A 64 -11.95 -9.44 -15.54
CA SER A 64 -13.18 -9.28 -14.79
C SER A 64 -13.51 -7.81 -14.95
N GLY A 65 -14.69 -7.51 -15.51
CA GLY A 65 -15.11 -6.16 -15.83
C GLY A 65 -14.83 -5.19 -14.68
N GLN A 66 -14.79 -3.90 -15.00
CA GLN A 66 -14.71 -2.82 -14.02
C GLN A 66 -15.92 -2.84 -13.08
N GLU A 67 -16.05 -3.87 -12.26
CA GLU A 67 -16.94 -3.90 -11.14
C GLU A 67 -16.28 -3.01 -10.09
N THR A 68 -16.86 -1.83 -9.96
CA THR A 68 -16.47 -0.89 -8.92
C THR A 68 -16.81 -1.52 -7.58
N PHE A 69 -15.80 -1.71 -6.73
CA PHE A 69 -16.01 -2.14 -5.36
C PHE A 69 -16.56 -0.98 -4.52
N GLU A 70 -17.41 -1.31 -3.55
CA GLU A 70 -17.90 -0.33 -2.59
C GLU A 70 -16.74 0.19 -1.73
N GLY A 71 -16.59 1.51 -1.68
CA GLY A 71 -15.51 2.19 -0.98
C GLY A 71 -15.86 2.51 0.47
N ALA A 72 -15.19 3.54 1.02
CA ALA A 72 -15.47 4.01 2.37
C ALA A 72 -16.83 4.72 2.45
N THR A 73 -17.56 4.48 3.54
CA THR A 73 -18.79 5.22 3.87
C THR A 73 -18.43 6.56 4.53
N VAL A 74 -19.11 7.63 4.13
CA VAL A 74 -18.98 8.95 4.74
C VAL A 74 -20.25 9.24 5.54
N LEU A 75 -20.10 9.62 6.81
CA LEU A 75 -21.22 10.02 7.66
C LEU A 75 -21.70 11.42 7.28
N GLU A 76 -23.01 11.65 7.35
CA GLU A 76 -23.58 12.97 7.11
C GLU A 76 -23.13 13.97 8.19
N ALA A 77 -22.60 15.11 7.75
CA ALA A 77 -22.12 16.15 8.64
C ALA A 77 -23.28 17.05 9.11
N LYS A 78 -23.34 17.32 10.42
CA LYS A 78 -24.21 18.36 10.97
C LYS A 78 -23.58 19.73 10.72
N THR A 79 -24.16 20.50 9.81
CA THR A 79 -23.68 21.84 9.48
C THR A 79 -24.02 22.85 10.59
N GLY A 80 -23.09 23.74 10.90
CA GLY A 80 -23.28 24.75 11.94
C GLY A 80 -21.94 25.26 12.49
N PHE A 81 -22.03 26.29 13.34
CA PHE A 81 -20.90 26.80 14.11
C PHE A 81 -20.88 26.14 15.49
N TYR A 82 -19.73 25.61 15.89
CA TYR A 82 -19.55 24.91 17.16
C TYR A 82 -18.69 25.75 18.10
N GLU A 83 -19.30 26.27 19.17
CA GLU A 83 -18.59 27.05 20.20
C GLU A 83 -17.79 26.18 21.18
N LYS A 84 -18.16 24.90 21.31
CA LYS A 84 -17.51 23.94 22.21
C LYS A 84 -16.45 23.14 21.44
N PRO A 85 -15.30 22.80 22.06
CA PRO A 85 -14.27 21.99 21.41
C PRO A 85 -14.82 20.60 21.06
N ILE A 86 -14.50 20.14 19.85
CA ILE A 86 -14.87 18.81 19.34
C ILE A 86 -13.64 17.91 19.38
N ALA A 87 -13.78 16.74 20.01
CA ALA A 87 -12.72 15.73 19.99
C ALA A 87 -12.78 14.95 18.67
N THR A 88 -11.64 14.87 17.97
CA THR A 88 -11.46 14.03 16.78
C THR A 88 -10.74 12.75 17.18
N LEU A 89 -11.35 11.60 16.89
CA LEU A 89 -10.76 10.29 17.12
C LEU A 89 -10.52 9.62 15.75
N ASP A 90 -9.28 9.23 15.48
CA ASP A 90 -8.90 8.52 14.27
C ASP A 90 -8.34 7.12 14.60
N PHE A 91 -8.37 6.23 13.61
CA PHE A 91 -7.70 4.94 13.69
C PHE A 91 -6.34 5.05 13.02
N ALA A 92 -5.26 4.80 13.77
CA ALA A 92 -3.93 4.69 13.20
C ALA A 92 -3.85 3.49 12.24
N SER A 93 -3.59 3.78 10.96
CA SER A 93 -3.39 2.75 9.92
C SER A 93 -4.54 1.75 9.80
N LEU A 94 -5.78 2.24 9.63
CA LEU A 94 -7.01 1.44 9.58
C LEU A 94 -6.90 0.17 8.72
N TYR A 95 -6.59 0.30 7.42
CA TYR A 95 -6.55 -0.85 6.50
C TYR A 95 -5.47 -1.88 6.85
N PRO A 96 -4.19 -1.50 7.08
CA PRO A 96 -3.19 -2.44 7.57
C PRO A 96 -3.61 -3.17 8.86
N SER A 97 -4.21 -2.44 9.81
CA SER A 97 -4.66 -3.01 11.08
C SER A 97 -5.77 -4.06 10.89
N ILE A 98 -6.76 -3.79 10.04
CA ILE A 98 -7.82 -4.76 9.70
C ILE A 98 -7.22 -5.99 9.01
N MET A 99 -6.33 -5.80 8.04
CA MET A 99 -5.68 -6.91 7.32
C MET A 99 -4.93 -7.85 8.27
N MET A 100 -4.20 -7.30 9.24
CA MET A 100 -3.47 -8.07 10.25
C MET A 100 -4.41 -8.75 11.25
N ALA A 101 -5.41 -8.04 11.76
CA ALA A 101 -6.32 -8.55 12.79
C ALA A 101 -7.15 -9.75 12.32
N TYR A 102 -7.57 -9.74 11.04
CA TYR A 102 -8.40 -10.80 10.46
C TYR A 102 -7.63 -11.79 9.58
N ASN A 103 -6.28 -11.75 9.60
CA ASN A 103 -5.43 -12.64 8.81
C ASN A 103 -5.80 -12.66 7.31
N LEU A 104 -6.08 -11.49 6.74
CA LEU A 104 -6.47 -11.34 5.34
C LEU A 104 -5.22 -11.45 4.44
N CYS A 105 -5.05 -12.59 3.79
CA CYS A 105 -3.93 -12.86 2.89
C CYS A 105 -4.38 -13.77 1.74
N TYR A 106 -3.69 -13.67 0.59
CA TYR A 106 -3.91 -14.59 -0.53
C TYR A 106 -3.74 -16.07 -0.14
N CYS A 107 -2.88 -16.36 0.84
CA CYS A 107 -2.61 -17.72 1.29
C CYS A 107 -3.66 -18.28 2.27
N THR A 108 -4.53 -17.44 2.81
CA THR A 108 -5.52 -17.80 3.84
C THR A 108 -6.95 -17.75 3.30
N LEU A 109 -7.12 -17.43 2.02
CA LEU A 109 -8.40 -17.42 1.34
C LEU A 109 -8.90 -18.86 1.13
N VAL A 110 -9.99 -19.23 1.80
CA VAL A 110 -10.69 -20.50 1.60
C VAL A 110 -11.91 -20.23 0.73
N ILE A 111 -11.96 -20.83 -0.46
CA ILE A 111 -13.12 -20.74 -1.34
C ILE A 111 -14.10 -21.83 -0.94
N ASN A 112 -15.26 -21.44 -0.44
CA ASN A 112 -16.33 -22.40 -0.16
C ASN A 112 -16.89 -22.92 -1.48
N CYS A 113 -16.68 -24.20 -1.74
CA CYS A 113 -17.22 -24.90 -2.90
C CYS A 113 -18.70 -25.23 -2.65
N THR A 114 -19.57 -24.23 -2.77
CA THR A 114 -21.04 -24.42 -2.68
C THR A 114 -21.74 -24.31 -4.04
N LYS A 115 -20.98 -24.15 -5.12
CA LYS A 115 -21.45 -24.29 -6.50
C LYS A 115 -20.49 -25.17 -7.28
N GLU A 116 -21.05 -26.21 -7.86
CA GLU A 116 -20.41 -27.37 -8.50
C GLU A 116 -19.69 -27.03 -9.83
N SER A 117 -19.31 -25.77 -10.06
CA SER A 117 -18.77 -25.29 -11.34
C SER A 117 -17.34 -24.75 -11.29
N ASP A 118 -16.65 -24.87 -10.14
CA ASP A 118 -15.22 -24.51 -10.01
C ASP A 118 -14.45 -25.57 -9.18
N CYS A 119 -14.68 -26.85 -9.51
CA CYS A 119 -13.69 -27.92 -9.35
C CYS A 119 -13.18 -28.34 -10.73
#